data_AF-A0A378SJQ2-F1
#
_entry.id   AF-A0A378SJQ2-F1
#
_cell.length_a   1.000
_cell.length_b   1.000
_cell.length_c   1.000
_cell.angle_alpha   90.00
_cell.angle_beta   90.00
_cell.angle_gamma   90.00
#
_symmetry.space_group_name_H-M   'P 1'
#
loop_
_entity.id
_entity.type
_entity.pdbx_description
1 polymer ?
#
loop_
_entity_poly.entity_id
_entity_poly.type
_entity_poly.pdbx_seq_one_letter_code
_entity_poly.pdbx_strand_id
1 'polypeptide(L)'
;MRRQINLRAALVGIATAVMTVVVLGVLLYTLLENHKKAMADECVHDVTGGLPGMDLSEDEITSLLIQCLQDPEVASDAMFAKYLDRVVDAAK
;
A
#
# COMPACT_ATOMS: atom_id res chain seq x y z
N MET A 1 -17.42 46.96 -21.46
CA MET A 1 -17.81 46.14 -20.28
C MET A 1 -17.94 44.64 -20.60
N ARG A 2 -18.70 44.21 -21.63
CA ARG A 2 -18.97 42.78 -21.93
C ARG A 2 -17.71 41.90 -22.14
N ARG A 3 -16.65 42.44 -22.76
CA ARG A 3 -15.37 41.74 -23.02
C ARG A 3 -14.54 41.44 -21.75
N GLN A 4 -14.61 42.31 -20.73
CA GLN A 4 -13.94 42.06 -19.44
C GLN A 4 -14.69 41.03 -18.58
N ILE A 5 -16.02 40.98 -18.68
CA ILE A 5 -16.85 40.01 -17.95
C ILE A 5 -16.57 38.60 -18.47
N ASN A 6 -16.50 38.42 -19.79
CA ASN A 6 -16.18 37.13 -20.41
C ASN A 6 -14.76 36.64 -20.06
N LEU A 7 -13.80 37.56 -19.96
CA LEU A 7 -12.41 37.23 -19.59
C LEU A 7 -12.31 36.77 -18.13
N ARG A 8 -13.05 37.41 -17.21
CA ARG A 8 -13.14 36.98 -15.81
C ARG A 8 -13.84 35.63 -15.66
N ALA A 9 -14.93 35.41 -16.40
CA ALA A 9 -15.63 34.12 -16.39
C ALA A 9 -14.74 32.97 -16.89
N ALA A 10 -13.96 33.21 -17.95
CA ALA A 10 -12.99 32.23 -18.46
C ALA A 10 -11.89 31.91 -17.44
N LEU A 11 -11.36 32.92 -16.74
CA LEU A 11 -10.35 32.72 -15.69
C LEU A 11 -10.89 31.90 -14.51
N VAL A 12 -12.15 32.14 -14.10
CA VAL A 12 -12.80 31.33 -13.05
C VAL A 12 -13.02 29.89 -13.52
N GLY A 13 -13.41 29.69 -14.78
CA GLY A 13 -13.56 28.35 -15.37
C GLY A 13 -12.25 27.57 -15.42
N ILE A 14 -11.15 28.21 -15.80
CA ILE A 14 -9.82 27.58 -15.82
C ILE A 14 -9.36 27.27 -14.39
N ALA A 15 -9.52 28.22 -13.46
CA ALA A 15 -9.12 28.04 -12.07
C ALA A 15 -9.87 26.87 -11.41
N THR A 16 -11.19 26.77 -11.63
CA THR A 16 -11.99 25.65 -11.12
C THR A 16 -11.58 24.33 -11.76
N ALA A 17 -11.35 24.29 -13.08
CA ALA A 17 -10.86 23.08 -13.75
C ALA A 17 -9.51 22.61 -13.18
N VAL A 18 -8.54 23.51 -13.01
CA VAL A 18 -7.23 23.16 -12.41
C VAL A 18 -7.40 22.63 -11.00
N MET A 19 -8.22 23.28 -10.16
CA MET A 19 -8.47 22.80 -8.80
C MET A 19 -9.11 21.42 -8.78
N THR A 20 -10.06 21.13 -9.69
CA THR A 20 -10.68 19.79 -9.76
C THR A 20 -9.67 18.71 -10.14
N VAL A 21 -8.75 18.98 -11.08
CA VAL A 21 -7.71 18.03 -11.47
C VAL A 21 -6.76 17.76 -10.30
N VAL A 22 -6.34 18.81 -9.57
CA VAL A 22 -5.47 18.65 -8.39
C VAL A 22 -6.17 17.82 -7.31
N VAL A 23 -7.43 18.12 -7.01
CA VAL A 23 -8.21 17.40 -6.00
C VAL A 23 -8.38 15.93 -6.38
N LEU A 24 -8.74 15.64 -7.63
CA LEU A 24 -8.85 14.27 -8.13
C LEU A 24 -7.50 13.54 -8.08
N GLY A 25 -6.41 14.21 -8.44
CA GLY A 25 -5.06 13.65 -8.36
C GLY A 25 -4.67 13.26 -6.93
N VAL A 26 -4.92 14.13 -5.96
CA VAL A 26 -4.66 13.86 -4.54
C VAL A 26 -5.55 12.72 -4.03
N LEU A 27 -6.83 12.71 -4.39
CA LEU A 27 -7.76 11.62 -4.03
C LEU A 27 -7.32 10.27 -4.57
N LEU A 28 -6.93 10.20 -5.84
CA LEU A 28 -6.44 8.95 -6.44
C LEU A 28 -5.14 8.49 -5.78
N TYR A 29 -4.22 9.43 -5.49
CA TYR A 29 -2.97 9.11 -4.82
C TYR A 29 -3.20 8.52 -3.42
N THR A 30 -4.07 9.15 -2.60
CA THR A 30 -4.36 8.65 -1.25
C THR A 30 -5.11 7.32 -1.27
N LEU A 31 -6.04 7.14 -2.22
CA LEU A 31 -6.73 5.85 -2.41
C LEU A 31 -5.75 4.73 -2.80
N LEU A 32 -4.82 5.00 -3.73
CA LEU A 32 -3.78 4.05 -4.13
C LEU A 32 -2.86 3.68 -2.96
N GLU A 33 -2.46 4.66 -2.15
CA GLU A 33 -1.56 4.42 -1.02
C GLU A 33 -2.26 3.60 0.09
N ASN A 34 -3.53 3.90 0.38
CA ASN A 34 -4.31 3.15 1.35
C ASN A 34 -4.59 1.71 0.87
N HIS A 35 -4.88 1.54 -0.42
CA HIS A 35 -5.08 0.21 -1.00
C HIS A 35 -3.82 -0.65 -0.92
N LYS A 36 -2.65 -0.06 -1.18
CA LYS A 36 -1.36 -0.76 -1.02
C LYS A 36 -1.11 -1.19 0.42
N LYS A 37 -1.40 -0.32 1.40
CA LYS A 37 -1.27 -0.66 2.83
C LYS A 37 -2.21 -1.78 3.23
N ALA A 38 -3.48 -1.70 2.82
CA ALA A 38 -4.47 -2.74 3.11
C ALA A 38 -4.07 -4.11 2.52
N MET A 39 -3.62 -4.14 1.26
CA MET A 39 -3.13 -5.39 0.65
C MET A 39 -1.90 -5.95 1.35
N ALA A 40 -1.01 -5.08 1.86
CA ALA A 40 0.17 -5.52 2.58
C ALA A 40 -0.18 -6.15 3.93
N ASP A 41 -1.11 -5.55 4.67
CA ASP A 41 -1.62 -6.10 5.94
C ASP A 41 -2.32 -7.45 5.69
N GLU A 42 -3.12 -7.56 4.64
CA GLU A 42 -3.80 -8.81 4.27
C GLU A 42 -2.81 -9.91 3.87
N CYS A 43 -1.77 -9.57 3.10
CA CYS A 43 -0.67 -10.49 2.77
C CYS A 43 0.07 -10.98 4.02
N VAL A 44 0.41 -10.08 4.95
CA VAL A 44 1.04 -10.46 6.23
C VAL A 44 0.14 -11.40 7.03
N HIS A 45 -1.16 -11.10 7.08
CA HIS A 45 -2.13 -11.94 7.78
C HIS A 45 -2.25 -13.34 7.15
N ASP A 46 -2.31 -13.45 5.83
CA ASP A 46 -2.38 -14.73 5.14
C ASP A 46 -1.12 -15.57 5.33
N VAL A 47 0.05 -14.95 5.21
CA VAL A 47 1.35 -15.63 5.38
C VAL A 47 1.54 -16.10 6.82
N THR A 48 1.20 -15.28 7.81
CA THR A 48 1.32 -15.66 9.23
C THR A 48 0.25 -16.64 9.68
N GLY A 49 -0.98 -16.51 9.18
CA GLY A 49 -2.08 -17.43 9.46
C GLY A 49 -1.84 -18.85 8.92
N GLY A 50 -1.07 -18.99 7.83
CA GLY A 50 -0.70 -20.28 7.26
C GLY A 50 0.40 -21.04 8.02
N LEU A 51 1.10 -20.39 8.96
CA LEU A 51 2.29 -20.93 9.62
C LEU A 51 2.06 -21.06 11.15
N PRO A 52 1.46 -22.19 11.60
CA PRO A 52 1.09 -22.37 13.00
C PRO A 52 2.32 -22.39 13.93
N GLY A 53 2.27 -21.61 15.01
CA GLY A 53 3.33 -21.54 16.03
C GLY A 53 4.49 -20.59 15.70
N MET A 54 4.36 -19.79 14.65
CA MET A 54 5.37 -18.80 14.27
C MET A 54 5.12 -17.47 14.98
N ASP A 55 5.73 -17.28 16.15
CA ASP A 55 5.82 -15.95 16.77
C ASP A 55 6.86 -15.11 16.03
N LEU A 56 6.39 -14.01 15.44
CA LEU A 56 7.22 -13.01 14.79
C LEU A 56 7.44 -11.82 15.72
N SER A 57 8.65 -11.28 15.73
CA SER A 57 8.88 -9.97 16.36
C SER A 57 8.29 -8.83 15.54
N GLU A 58 8.09 -7.64 16.14
CA GLU A 58 7.62 -6.45 15.43
C GLU A 58 8.52 -6.09 14.22
N ASP A 59 9.83 -6.31 14.33
CA ASP A 59 10.79 -6.08 13.24
C ASP A 59 10.57 -7.05 12.08
N GLU A 60 10.27 -8.31 12.38
CA GLU A 60 10.01 -9.34 11.36
C GLU A 60 8.68 -9.07 10.65
N ILE A 61 7.65 -8.64 11.39
CA ILE A 61 6.36 -8.22 10.84
C ILE A 61 6.54 -7.00 9.92
N THR A 62 7.32 -6.01 10.35
CA THR A 62 7.59 -4.81 9.55
C THR A 62 8.35 -5.13 8.28
N SER A 63 9.35 -6.01 8.36
CA SER A 63 10.08 -6.50 7.18
C SER A 63 9.17 -7.25 6.21
N LEU A 64 8.27 -8.10 6.74
CA LEU A 64 7.30 -8.84 5.94
C LEU A 64 6.30 -7.91 5.25
N LEU A 65 5.84 -6.86 5.95
CA LEU A 65 4.97 -5.83 5.39
C LEU A 65 5.64 -5.13 4.20
N ILE A 66 6.92 -4.77 4.33
CA ILE A 66 7.70 -4.15 3.25
C ILE A 66 7.83 -5.10 2.06
N GLN A 67 8.06 -6.40 2.31
CA GLN A 67 8.14 -7.40 1.24
C GLN A 67 6.78 -7.59 0.55
N CYS A 68 5.68 -7.71 1.30
CA CYS A 68 4.32 -7.80 0.75
C CYS A 68 3.94 -6.55 -0.09
N LEU A 69 4.45 -5.37 0.27
CA LEU A 69 4.30 -4.13 -0.51
C LEU A 69 5.04 -4.16 -1.86
N GLN A 70 6.13 -4.92 -1.96
CA GLN A 70 6.95 -5.04 -3.17
C GLN A 70 6.51 -6.21 -4.03
N ASP A 71 6.46 -7.40 -3.44
CA ASP A 71 6.09 -8.66 -4.10
C ASP A 71 5.55 -9.67 -3.07
N PRO A 72 4.22 -9.93 -3.07
CA PRO A 72 3.60 -10.82 -2.09
C PRO A 72 4.01 -12.30 -2.26
N GLU A 73 4.37 -12.74 -3.47
CA GLU A 73 4.81 -14.13 -3.68
C GLU A 73 6.17 -14.38 -3.04
N VAL A 74 7.11 -13.44 -3.23
CA VAL A 74 8.44 -13.49 -2.63
C VAL A 74 8.37 -13.43 -1.10
N ALA A 75 7.45 -12.63 -0.55
CA ALA A 75 7.23 -12.53 0.89
C ALA A 75 6.77 -13.86 1.50
N SER A 76 5.82 -14.54 0.83
CA SER A 76 5.33 -15.86 1.25
C SER A 76 6.44 -16.91 1.24
N ASP A 77 7.22 -16.99 0.16
CA ASP A 77 8.31 -17.95 0.02
C ASP A 77 9.40 -17.74 1.08
N ALA A 78 9.78 -16.48 1.33
CA ALA A 78 10.77 -16.14 2.35
C ALA A 78 10.33 -16.54 3.76
N MET A 79 9.04 -16.34 4.09
CA MET A 79 8.47 -16.77 5.38
C MET A 79 8.37 -18.28 5.51
N PHE A 80 7.98 -18.97 4.45
CA PHE A 80 7.95 -20.43 4.44
C PHE A 80 9.34 -21.03 4.66
N ALA A 81 10.37 -20.49 3.99
CA ALA A 81 11.75 -20.93 4.19
C ALA A 81 12.20 -20.73 5.64
N LYS A 82 11.86 -19.59 6.24
CA LYS A 82 12.19 -19.27 7.64
C LYS A 82 11.45 -20.17 8.63
N TYR A 83 10.21 -20.52 8.35
CA TYR A 83 9.46 -21.48 9.15
C TYR A 83 10.12 -22.87 9.10
N LEU A 84 10.47 -23.35 7.91
CA LEU A 84 11.17 -24.63 7.73
C LEU A 84 12.49 -24.67 8.49
N ASP A 85 13.28 -23.59 8.47
CA ASP A 85 14.54 -23.48 9.20
C ASP A 85 14.33 -23.64 10.72
N ARG A 86 13.35 -22.92 11.30
CA ARG A 86 13.00 -23.04 12.73
C ARG A 86 12.54 -24.46 13.10
N VAL A 87 11.73 -25.09 12.25
CA VAL A 87 11.22 -26.46 12.51
C VAL A 87 12.35 -27.49 12.42
N VAL A 88 13.25 -27.35 11.46
CA VAL A 88 14.42 -28.23 11.32
C VAL A 88 15.37 -28.07 12.49
N ASP A 89 15.64 -26.84 12.93
CA ASP A 89 16.46 -26.57 14.11
C ASP A 89 15.83 -27.11 15.40
N ALA A 90 14.51 -26.99 15.56
CA ALA A 90 13.79 -27.53 16.72
C ALA A 90 13.75 -29.07 16.74
N ALA A 91 13.96 -29.73 15.59
CA ALA A 91 13.95 -31.19 15.48
C ALA A 91 15.32 -31.84 15.75
N LYS A 92 16.37 -31.04 16.00
CA LYS A 92 17.75 -31.48 16.21
C LYS A 92 18.13 -31.49 17.69
#